data_AF-A0A6G3XB45-F1
#
_entry.id   AF-A0A6G3XB45-F1
#
_cell.length_a   1.000
_cell.length_b   1.000
_cell.length_c   1.000
_cell.angle_alpha   90.00
_cell.angle_beta   90.00
_cell.angle_gamma   90.00
#
_symmetry.space_group_name_H-M   'P 1'
#
loop_
_entity.id
_entity.type
_entity.pdbx_description
1 polymer ?
#
loop_
_entity_poly.entity_id
_entity_poly.type
_entity_poly.pdbx_seq_one_letter_code
_entity_poly.pdbx_strand_id
1 'polypeptide(L)' 'MPVLVITGTGTEVGKTVVTAAVAATALAAGRSVAVLKAAQTGVGPHEPGDAAEVARLAG' A
#
# COMPACT_ATOMS: atom_id res chain seq x y z
N MET A 1 17.49 -5.77 2.28
CA MET A 1 16.24 -5.03 1.99
C MET A 1 15.11 -5.76 2.71
N PRO A 2 14.56 -5.23 3.81
CA PRO A 2 13.51 -5.92 4.57
C PRO A 2 12.19 -5.93 3.78
N VAL A 3 11.44 -7.02 3.89
CA VAL A 3 10.06 -7.14 3.36
C VAL A 3 9.11 -7.10 4.54
N LEU A 4 8.12 -6.20 4.50
CA LEU A 4 7.03 -6.16 5.47
C LEU A 4 5.73 -6.60 4.79
N VAL A 5 5.06 -7.57 5.39
CA VAL A 5 3.77 -8.07 4.90
C VAL A 5 2.66 -7.51 5.79
N ILE A 6 1.75 -6.75 5.19
CA ILE A 6 0.53 -6.27 5.85
C ILE A 6 -0.60 -7.27 5.59
N THR A 7 -1.03 -7.97 6.63
CA THR A 7 -2.16 -8.91 6.59
C THR A 7 -3.40 -8.31 7.27
N GLY A 8 -4.55 -8.97 7.12
CA GLY A 8 -5.79 -8.59 7.80
C GLY A 8 -6.81 -9.72 7.77
N THR A 9 -7.78 -9.67 8.67
CA THR A 9 -8.78 -10.73 8.89
C THR A 9 -9.88 -10.78 7.82
N GLY A 10 -9.91 -9.81 6.91
CA GLY A 10 -10.93 -9.75 5.86
C GLY A 10 -10.69 -8.62 4.86
N THR A 11 -11.70 -8.35 4.03
CA THR A 11 -11.75 -7.17 3.14
C THR A 11 -12.03 -5.92 3.96
N GLU A 12 -11.66 -4.75 3.43
CA GLU A 12 -12.02 -3.43 4.01
C GLU A 12 -11.59 -3.14 5.46
N VAL A 13 -10.84 -4.04 6.11
CA VAL A 13 -10.29 -3.85 7.48
C VAL A 13 -9.15 -2.83 7.57
N GLY A 14 -8.92 -2.01 6.54
CA GLY A 14 -7.91 -0.93 6.58
C GLY A 14 -6.49 -1.29 6.12
N LYS A 15 -6.26 -2.45 5.49
CA LYS A 15 -4.91 -2.86 5.02
C LYS A 15 -4.23 -1.83 4.12
N THR A 16 -4.96 -1.23 3.19
CA THR A 16 -4.43 -0.22 2.24
C THR A 16 -3.98 1.04 2.99
N VAL A 17 -4.79 1.53 3.92
CA VAL A 17 -4.46 2.71 4.75
C VAL A 17 -3.26 2.45 5.65
N VAL A 18 -3.20 1.27 6.30
CA VAL A 18 -2.05 0.88 7.13
C VAL A 18 -0.76 0.79 6.29
N THR A 19 -0.86 0.24 5.08
CA THR A 19 0.28 0.17 4.15
C THR A 19 0.78 1.58 3.78
N ALA A 20 -0.13 2.52 3.53
CA ALA A 20 0.21 3.92 3.26
C ALA A 20 0.88 4.61 4.45
N ALA A 21 0.37 4.40 5.66
CA ALA A 21 0.97 4.98 6.87
C ALA A 21 2.40 4.49 7.09
N VAL A 22 2.64 3.19 6.88
CA VAL A 22 4.00 2.61 6.98
C VAL A 22 4.91 3.16 5.88
N ALA A 23 4.41 3.25 4.64
CA ALA A 23 5.16 3.81 3.52
C ALA A 23 5.53 5.28 3.78
N ALA A 24 4.58 6.13 4.16
CA ALA A 24 4.80 7.53 4.51
C ALA A 24 5.85 7.68 5.61
N THR A 25 5.78 6.85 6.65
CA THR A 25 6.76 6.86 7.76
C THR A 25 8.17 6.52 7.28
N ALA A 26 8.30 5.51 6.42
CA ALA A 26 9.60 5.13 5.87
C ALA A 26 10.15 6.18 4.91
N LEU A 27 9.29 6.79 4.08
CA LEU A 27 9.65 7.90 3.20
C LEU A 27 10.11 9.12 4.00
N ALA A 28 9.40 9.50 5.05
CA ALA A 28 9.78 10.59 5.97
C ALA A 28 11.13 10.32 6.67
N ALA A 29 11.50 9.05 6.85
CA ALA A 29 12.81 8.64 7.33
C ALA A 29 13.90 8.60 6.25
N GLY A 30 13.64 9.12 5.04
CA GLY A 30 14.60 9.17 3.93
C GLY A 30 14.83 7.82 3.24
N ARG A 31 13.93 6.85 3.39
CA ARG A 31 14.07 5.51 2.79
C ARG A 31 13.30 5.41 1.49
N SER A 32 13.84 4.69 0.51
CA SER A 32 13.09 4.27 -0.67
C SER A 32 12.11 3.15 -0.30
N VAL A 33 10.87 3.25 -0.78
CA VAL A 33 9.81 2.26 -0.53
C VAL A 33 9.23 1.78 -1.86
N ALA A 34 9.04 0.46 -1.99
CA ALA A 34 8.25 -0.15 -3.04
C ALA A 34 7.02 -0.80 -2.40
N VAL A 35 5.85 -0.56 -3.00
CA VAL A 35 4.57 -1.13 -2.54
C VAL A 35 4.09 -2.11 -3.60
N LEU A 36 3.75 -3.32 -3.16
CA LEU A 36 3.25 -4.38 -4.02
C LEU A 36 1.92 -4.88 -3.48
N LYS A 37 0.93 -4.97 -4.38
CA LYS A 37 -0.33 -5.66 -4.14
C LYS A 37 -0.31 -6.96 -4.95
N ALA A 38 -0.20 -8.10 -4.27
CA ALA A 38 -0.01 -9.40 -4.93
C ALA A 38 -1.21 -9.79 -5.83
N ALA A 39 -2.42 -9.41 -5.43
CA ALA A 39 -3.63 -9.61 -6.22
C ALA A 39 -4.55 -8.40 -6.04
N GLN A 40 -5.07 -7.89 -7.15
CA GLN A 40 -6.04 -6.80 -7.19
C GLN A 40 -7.30 -7.30 -7.92
N THR A 41 -8.46 -7.06 -7.33
CA THR A 41 -9.77 -7.37 -7.93
C THR A 41 -10.66 -6.13 -7.89
N GLY A 42 -11.73 -6.12 -8.68
CA GLY A 42 -12.76 -5.07 -8.64
C GLY A 42 -12.31 -3.71 -9.20
N VAL A 43 -11.20 -3.65 -9.94
CA VAL A 43 -10.66 -2.44 -10.57
C VAL A 43 -10.29 -2.75 -12.02
N GLY A 44 -10.64 -1.86 -12.94
CA GLY A 44 -10.31 -1.97 -14.36
C GLY A 44 -8.83 -1.74 -14.65
N PRO A 45 -8.35 -2.08 -15.87
CA PRO A 45 -6.92 -1.99 -16.24
C PRO A 45 -6.29 -0.59 -16.12
N HIS A 46 -7.12 0.46 -16.13
CA HIS A 46 -6.69 1.86 -16.06
C HIS A 46 -7.19 2.57 -14.80
N GLU A 47 -7.94 1.88 -13.95
CA GLU A 47 -8.44 2.45 -12.71
C GLU A 47 -7.36 2.32 -11.62
N PRO A 48 -7.21 3.32 -10.74
CA PRO A 48 -6.22 3.27 -9.68
C PRO A 48 -6.56 2.17 -8.66
N GLY A 49 -5.67 1.18 -8.53
CA GLY A 49 -5.77 0.13 -7.52
C GLY A 49 -5.13 0.51 -6.18
N ASP A 50 -5.04 -0.46 -5.26
CA ASP A 50 -4.53 -0.26 -3.90
C ASP A 50 -3.11 0.34 -3.86
N ALA A 51 -2.23 -0.05 -4.78
CA ALA A 51 -0.87 0.48 -4.81
C ALA A 51 -0.83 1.96 -5.21
N ALA A 52 -1.70 2.37 -6.13
CA ALA A 52 -1.85 3.78 -6.51
C ALA A 52 -2.45 4.59 -5.35
N GLU A 53 -3.43 4.02 -4.64
CA GLU A 53 -4.01 4.68 -3.46
C GLU A 53 -3.00 4.82 -2.33
N VAL A 54 -2.16 3.81 -2.11
CA VAL A 54 -1.03 3.92 -1.17
C VAL A 54 -0.08 5.03 -1.56
N ALA A 55 0.33 5.11 -2.84
CA ALA A 55 1.20 6.19 -3.31
C ALA A 55 0.56 7.57 -3.10
N ARG A 56 -0.73 7.72 -3.42
CA ARG A 56 -1.49 8.97 -3.23
C ARG A 56 -1.54 9.38 -1.75
N LEU A 57 -1.75 8.43 -0.84
CA LEU A 57 -1.87 8.68 0.59
C LEU A 57 -0.52 8.87 1.28
N ALA A 58 0.55 8.26 0.77
CA ALA A 58 1.88 8.31 1.37
C ALA A 58 2.61 9.64 1.11
N GLY A 59 2.16 10.41 0.12
CA GLY A 59 2.82 11.62 -0.37
C GLY A 59 3.90 11.31 -1.41
#